data_AF-A0AAW0D8V1-F1
#
_entry.id   AF-A0AAW0D8V1-F1
#
_cell.length_a   1.000
_cell.length_b   1.000
_cell.length_c   1.000
_cell.angle_alpha   90.00
_cell.angle_beta   90.00
_cell.angle_gamma   90.00
#
_symmetry.space_group_name_H-M   'P 1'
#
loop_
_entity.id
_entity.type
_entity.pdbx_description
1 polymer ?
#
loop_
_entity_poly.entity_id
_entity_poly.type
_entity_poly.pdbx_seq_one_letter_code
_entity_poly.pdbx_strand_id
1 'polypeptide(L)'
;MLPPLLDEDGPHKRRGLPALPPTDPRRPFNYPGHHLRDEEKRRSPKKRVTAHKRRSGAGSSTTRKRHKGSVPFNAIADHESGLSEGLGYDEEMTMGGGAEILPADSDVDEDFESYIRLVESRCVGFIRISQAVYVVQGWNVKERMAAETWYHMQVQHIGDDISLACMCPQGGFSDKPCIHMQYYTEFRDERFREEEDLPFREGKTIMFWREQIGFEQELWLTRFSVRGHSEALSNRAIVTYEGLDDGFGSWRCSKDKSACSHIPAARKFFGQIFGREGDIDETPVTVNNGPTEAEEEDYVGK
;
A
#
# COMPACT_ATOMS: atom_id res chain seq x y z
N MET A 1 35.80 -11.68 -65.93
CA MET A 1 35.61 -12.94 -65.17
C MET A 1 34.67 -12.62 -64.02
N LEU A 2 33.41 -13.05 -64.14
CA LEU A 2 32.33 -12.93 -63.16
C LEU A 2 31.89 -14.36 -62.81
N PRO A 3 31.60 -14.69 -61.54
CA PRO A 3 30.94 -15.96 -61.22
C PRO A 3 29.42 -15.87 -61.43
N PRO A 4 28.75 -17.00 -61.71
CA PRO A 4 27.34 -17.05 -62.08
C PRO A 4 26.41 -17.05 -60.87
N LEU A 5 25.24 -16.44 -61.08
CA LEU A 5 24.03 -16.57 -60.26
C LEU A 5 23.45 -17.98 -60.43
N LEU A 6 23.15 -18.64 -59.31
CA LEU A 6 22.30 -19.83 -59.28
C LEU A 6 21.09 -19.53 -58.42
N ASP A 7 19.93 -19.48 -59.09
CA ASP A 7 18.59 -19.62 -58.54
C ASP A 7 18.35 -21.09 -58.19
N GLU A 8 17.80 -21.37 -57.00
CA GLU A 8 17.02 -22.60 -56.71
C GLU A 8 16.10 -22.29 -55.50
N ASP A 9 14.84 -21.95 -55.81
CA ASP A 9 13.73 -21.82 -54.85
C ASP A 9 13.32 -23.20 -54.31
N GLY A 10 13.58 -23.46 -53.03
CA GLY A 10 13.12 -24.65 -52.32
C GLY A 10 11.85 -24.40 -51.50
N PRO A 11 10.82 -25.27 -51.53
CA PRO A 11 9.62 -25.11 -50.71
C PRO A 11 9.94 -25.36 -49.23
N HIS A 12 9.95 -24.29 -48.43
CA HIS A 12 10.02 -24.37 -46.97
C HIS A 12 8.81 -25.14 -46.41
N LYS A 13 9.02 -26.43 -46.13
CA LYS A 13 8.18 -27.21 -45.20
C LYS A 13 8.18 -26.51 -43.85
N ARG A 14 7.13 -25.75 -43.55
CA ARG A 14 6.82 -25.27 -42.21
C ARG A 14 6.61 -26.51 -41.33
N ARG A 15 7.61 -26.85 -40.52
CA ARG A 15 7.43 -27.79 -39.42
C ARG A 15 6.42 -27.15 -38.48
N GLY A 16 5.23 -27.76 -38.38
CA GLY A 16 4.22 -27.38 -37.41
C GLY A 16 4.85 -27.41 -36.01
N LEU A 17 4.80 -26.27 -35.33
CA LEU A 17 5.08 -26.22 -33.90
C LEU A 17 4.11 -27.19 -33.20
N PRO A 18 4.58 -27.99 -32.23
CA PRO A 18 3.68 -28.84 -31.45
C PRO A 18 2.66 -27.94 -30.76
N ALA A 19 1.37 -28.30 -30.89
CA ALA A 19 0.30 -27.66 -30.17
C ALA A 19 0.63 -27.70 -28.67
N LEU A 20 0.74 -26.52 -28.05
CA LEU A 20 0.89 -26.43 -26.61
C LEU A 20 -0.35 -27.09 -25.96
N PRO A 21 -0.17 -27.88 -24.89
CA PRO A 21 -1.30 -28.45 -24.19
C PRO A 21 -2.23 -27.34 -23.68
N PRO A 22 -3.55 -27.54 -23.70
CA PRO A 22 -4.49 -26.55 -23.18
C PRO A 22 -4.13 -26.25 -21.72
N THR A 23 -3.82 -24.98 -21.45
CA THR A 23 -3.64 -24.47 -20.10
C THR A 23 -4.98 -24.58 -19.38
N ASP A 24 -5.05 -25.47 -18.40
CA ASP A 24 -6.23 -25.64 -17.54
C ASP A 24 -6.52 -24.32 -16.80
N PRO A 25 -7.64 -23.63 -17.08
CA PRO A 25 -7.99 -22.36 -16.42
C PRO A 25 -8.39 -22.56 -14.95
N ARG A 26 -8.46 -23.80 -14.45
CA ARG A 26 -8.82 -24.11 -13.06
C ARG A 26 -7.62 -24.35 -12.15
N ARG A 27 -6.38 -24.19 -12.62
CA ARG A 27 -5.23 -24.27 -11.72
C ARG A 27 -5.21 -23.02 -10.84
N PRO A 28 -5.42 -23.12 -9.52
CA PRO A 28 -5.34 -21.97 -8.65
C PRO A 28 -3.96 -21.33 -8.80
N PHE A 29 -3.94 -19.99 -8.95
CA PHE A 29 -2.70 -19.23 -8.86
C PHE A 29 -2.11 -19.47 -7.48
N ASN A 30 -1.14 -20.38 -7.42
CA ASN A 30 -0.40 -20.68 -6.21
C ASN A 30 0.46 -19.44 -5.89
N TYR A 31 -0.10 -18.51 -5.13
CA TYR A 31 0.72 -17.56 -4.39
C TYR A 31 1.58 -18.40 -3.44
N PRO A 32 2.93 -18.28 -3.47
CA PRO A 32 3.80 -18.92 -2.49
C PRO A 32 3.59 -18.25 -1.11
N GLY A 33 2.45 -18.52 -0.48
CA GLY A 33 1.95 -17.74 0.66
C GLY A 33 1.11 -18.52 1.67
N HIS A 34 0.29 -19.49 1.25
CA HIS A 34 -0.74 -20.03 2.13
C HIS A 34 -0.69 -21.56 2.22
N HIS A 35 0.21 -22.09 3.04
CA HIS A 35 0.04 -23.41 3.65
C HIS A 35 0.86 -23.56 4.94
N LEU A 36 0.73 -22.63 5.89
CA LEU A 36 1.35 -22.79 7.21
C LEU A 36 0.38 -22.32 8.29
N ARG A 37 -0.47 -23.23 8.76
CA ARG A 37 -1.10 -23.10 10.08
C ARG A 37 -0.73 -24.20 11.07
N ASP A 38 0.12 -25.17 10.71
CA ASP A 38 0.41 -26.31 11.60
C ASP A 38 1.90 -26.71 11.80
N GLU A 39 2.90 -25.97 11.29
CA GLU A 39 4.32 -26.35 11.46
C GLU A 39 5.24 -25.28 12.09
N GLU A 40 4.75 -24.46 13.01
CA GLU A 40 5.61 -23.54 13.79
C GLU A 40 5.98 -24.10 15.17
N LYS A 41 6.67 -25.25 15.17
CA LYS A 41 7.50 -25.69 16.29
C LYS A 41 8.83 -26.16 15.72
N ARG A 42 9.91 -25.43 16.05
CA ARG A 42 11.35 -25.76 15.91
C ARG A 42 12.14 -24.89 14.93
N ARG A 43 12.16 -23.56 15.11
CA ARG A 43 13.38 -22.78 14.80
C ARG A 43 13.60 -21.73 15.89
N SER A 44 14.56 -21.98 16.76
CA SER A 44 15.04 -21.00 17.74
C SER A 44 15.75 -19.84 17.03
N PRO A 45 15.54 -18.57 17.43
CA PRO A 45 16.24 -17.45 16.83
C PRO A 45 17.72 -17.45 17.23
N LYS A 46 18.61 -17.37 16.23
CA LYS A 46 20.03 -17.07 16.45
C LYS A 46 20.13 -15.61 16.89
N LYS A 47 20.64 -15.35 18.09
CA LYS A 47 20.99 -14.01 18.59
C LYS A 47 21.95 -13.34 17.60
N ARG A 48 21.50 -12.30 16.90
CA ARG A 48 22.32 -11.48 16.00
C ARG A 48 22.85 -10.30 16.82
N VAL A 49 24.15 -10.32 17.09
CA VAL A 49 24.89 -9.20 17.71
C VAL A 49 25.15 -8.17 16.61
N THR A 50 24.41 -7.06 16.60
CA THR A 50 24.65 -5.92 15.70
C THR A 50 25.72 -5.02 16.29
N ALA A 51 26.94 -5.11 15.76
CA ALA A 51 28.01 -4.16 16.04
C ALA A 51 27.85 -2.93 15.13
N HIS A 52 27.24 -1.85 15.64
CA HIS A 52 27.24 -0.55 14.96
C HIS A 52 28.62 0.10 15.04
N LYS A 53 29.39 0.02 13.95
CA LYS A 53 30.63 0.77 13.77
C LYS A 53 30.29 2.18 13.27
N ARG A 54 30.22 3.15 14.20
CA ARG A 54 30.15 4.58 13.87
C ARG A 54 31.44 4.99 13.15
N ARG A 55 31.34 5.35 11.86
CA ARG A 55 32.41 6.03 11.12
C ARG A 55 32.16 7.52 11.18
N SER A 56 32.93 8.21 12.01
CA SER A 56 33.12 9.65 11.98
C SER A 56 34.01 10.01 10.78
N GLY A 57 33.41 10.61 9.75
CA GLY A 57 34.11 11.23 8.64
C GLY A 57 33.78 12.72 8.59
N ALA A 58 34.71 13.54 9.04
CA ALA A 58 34.67 15.00 8.92
C ALA A 58 35.02 15.43 7.49
N GLY A 59 34.35 16.47 6.97
CA GLY A 59 34.86 17.19 5.80
C GLY A 59 33.84 17.99 4.97
N SER A 60 33.82 19.31 5.22
CA SER A 60 33.62 20.43 4.27
C SER A 60 32.31 20.54 3.45
N SER A 61 31.42 21.50 3.75
CA SER A 61 31.41 22.89 3.26
C SER A 61 31.19 23.07 1.76
N THR A 62 30.03 23.60 1.35
CA THR A 62 29.90 24.87 0.58
C THR A 62 28.43 25.25 0.25
N THR A 63 28.01 26.40 0.79
CA THR A 63 27.32 27.56 0.16
C THR A 63 26.14 27.43 -0.84
N ARG A 64 25.16 28.34 -0.60
CA ARG A 64 24.11 28.97 -1.47
C ARG A 64 22.70 28.34 -1.35
N LYS A 65 21.58 29.07 -1.40
CA LYS A 65 21.27 30.48 -1.71
C LYS A 65 19.88 30.81 -1.11
N ARG A 66 19.75 31.98 -0.48
CA ARG A 66 18.47 32.57 -0.06
C ARG A 66 17.59 32.88 -1.27
N HIS A 67 16.31 32.50 -1.24
CA HIS A 67 15.25 33.16 -1.99
C HIS A 67 14.22 33.77 -1.03
N LYS A 68 13.90 35.04 -1.28
CA LYS A 68 12.91 35.88 -0.60
C LYS A 68 11.60 35.87 -1.41
N GLY A 69 10.47 35.87 -0.70
CA GLY A 69 9.11 36.23 -1.16
C GLY A 69 8.09 35.67 -0.17
N SER A 70 7.49 36.44 0.76
CA SER A 70 6.43 37.48 0.58
C SER A 70 5.16 36.85 0.02
N VAL A 71 3.95 36.80 0.60
CA VAL A 71 3.17 37.43 1.72
C VAL A 71 1.81 36.66 1.80
N PRO A 72 0.75 37.02 2.57
CA PRO A 72 0.62 37.42 3.98
C PRO A 72 -0.58 36.74 4.72
N PHE A 73 -0.72 37.08 6.01
CA PHE A 73 -1.96 37.33 6.79
C PHE A 73 -3.12 36.30 6.80
N ASN A 74 -3.39 35.77 7.99
CA ASN A 74 -4.65 36.09 8.69
C ASN A 74 -4.50 35.95 10.21
N ALA A 75 -4.91 37.01 10.91
CA ALA A 75 -5.10 37.09 12.34
C ALA A 75 -6.32 36.28 12.78
N ILE A 76 -6.39 35.89 14.07
CA ILE A 76 -7.59 35.97 14.92
C ILE A 76 -7.21 35.66 16.38
N ALA A 77 -7.55 36.64 17.22
CA ALA A 77 -7.97 36.63 18.63
C ALA A 77 -7.07 36.03 19.72
N ASP A 78 -6.44 36.97 20.42
CA ASP A 78 -6.12 36.91 21.84
C ASP A 78 -7.38 36.67 22.70
N HIS A 79 -7.28 35.78 23.70
CA HIS A 79 -8.18 35.74 24.83
C HIS A 79 -7.34 35.70 26.11
N GLU A 80 -7.15 36.88 26.70
CA GLU A 80 -6.64 37.07 28.04
C GLU A 80 -7.72 36.72 29.09
N SER A 81 -7.23 36.48 30.31
CA SER A 81 -7.87 36.58 31.63
C SER A 81 -8.13 35.26 32.37
N GLY A 82 -7.55 35.17 33.57
CA GLY A 82 -7.81 34.12 34.53
C GLY A 82 -6.74 33.97 35.61
N LEU A 83 -6.46 35.04 36.36
CA LEU A 83 -5.67 35.01 37.59
C LEU A 83 -6.27 34.04 38.61
N SER A 84 -5.45 33.19 39.23
CA SER A 84 -5.69 32.70 40.58
C SER A 84 -4.38 32.61 41.35
N GLU A 85 -4.27 33.49 42.34
CA GLU A 85 -3.24 33.56 43.36
C GLU A 85 -3.34 32.37 44.33
N GLY A 86 -2.20 31.98 44.89
CA GLY A 86 -2.13 31.68 46.32
C GLY A 86 -1.83 30.24 46.73
N LEU A 87 -0.96 30.17 47.75
CA LEU A 87 -0.49 29.00 48.52
C LEU A 87 0.70 28.29 47.83
N GLY A 88 1.97 28.49 48.19
CA GLY A 88 2.53 28.79 49.51
C GLY A 88 2.77 27.49 50.28
N TYR A 89 3.68 26.66 49.78
CA TYR A 89 4.12 25.42 50.45
C TYR A 89 5.66 25.33 50.43
N ASP A 90 6.19 25.59 51.61
CA ASP A 90 7.42 25.13 52.27
C ASP A 90 8.45 24.35 51.44
N GLU A 91 9.62 24.98 51.38
CA GLU A 91 10.88 24.56 50.78
C GLU A 91 11.55 23.49 51.66
N GLU A 92 11.23 22.21 51.45
CA GLU A 92 12.03 21.10 51.98
C GLU A 92 13.30 20.90 51.13
N MET A 93 14.44 21.26 51.72
CA MET A 93 15.78 20.99 51.19
C MET A 93 16.06 19.47 51.14
N THR A 94 15.70 18.84 50.02
CA THR A 94 16.08 17.45 49.74
C THR A 94 17.52 17.42 49.22
N MET A 95 18.42 16.91 50.05
CA MET A 95 19.83 16.70 49.71
C MET A 95 19.97 15.63 48.62
N GLY A 96 20.19 16.09 47.38
CA GLY A 96 21.21 15.57 46.47
C GLY A 96 21.35 14.06 46.32
N GLY A 97 20.32 13.40 45.79
CA GLY A 97 20.45 12.11 45.11
C GLY A 97 20.25 12.33 43.61
N GLY A 98 21.34 12.57 42.87
CA GLY A 98 21.31 12.74 41.42
C GLY A 98 20.94 11.45 40.71
N ALA A 99 19.66 11.11 40.73
CA ALA A 99 19.09 10.17 39.79
C ALA A 99 19.09 10.87 38.42
N GLU A 100 20.10 10.59 37.61
CA GLU A 100 20.06 10.90 36.18
C GLU A 100 18.80 10.26 35.61
N ILE A 101 17.77 11.08 35.39
CA ILE A 101 16.56 10.70 34.68
C ILE A 101 17.00 10.48 33.24
N LEU A 102 17.39 9.25 32.92
CA LEU A 102 17.64 8.87 31.54
C LEU A 102 16.31 8.99 30.78
N PRO A 103 16.29 9.70 29.64
CA PRO A 103 15.06 9.92 28.90
C PRO A 103 14.44 8.59 28.47
N ALA A 104 13.11 8.51 28.57
CA ALA A 104 12.27 7.35 28.29
C ALA A 104 12.19 6.98 26.79
N ASP A 105 13.33 6.93 26.10
CA ASP A 105 13.42 6.61 24.68
C ASP A 105 13.28 5.09 24.40
N SER A 106 13.04 4.25 25.42
CA SER A 106 13.00 2.79 25.29
C SER A 106 11.80 2.24 24.51
N ASP A 107 10.68 2.98 24.47
CA ASP A 107 9.39 2.38 24.06
C ASP A 107 9.23 2.35 22.52
N VAL A 108 9.87 3.28 21.81
CA VAL A 108 9.76 3.38 20.34
C VAL A 108 10.45 2.19 19.65
N ASP A 109 11.55 1.71 20.23
CA ASP A 109 12.31 0.59 19.67
C ASP A 109 11.52 -0.72 19.80
N GLU A 110 10.74 -0.90 20.88
CA GLU A 110 9.96 -2.12 21.10
C GLU A 110 8.81 -2.28 20.11
N ASP A 111 8.13 -1.18 19.76
CA ASP A 111 7.06 -1.19 18.77
C ASP A 111 7.59 -1.52 17.36
N PHE A 112 8.77 -0.98 17.02
CA PHE A 112 9.41 -1.26 15.74
C PHE A 112 9.89 -2.71 15.65
N GLU A 113 10.50 -3.26 16.70
CA GLU A 113 10.86 -4.67 16.77
C GLU A 113 9.64 -5.59 16.61
N SER A 114 8.53 -5.26 17.26
CA SER A 114 7.28 -6.03 17.18
C SER A 114 6.74 -6.02 15.74
N TYR A 115 6.75 -4.85 15.09
CA TYR A 115 6.36 -4.71 13.70
C TYR A 115 7.25 -5.54 12.76
N ILE A 116 8.58 -5.50 12.93
CA ILE A 116 9.53 -6.30 12.13
C ILE A 116 9.18 -7.79 12.22
N ARG A 117 8.99 -8.30 13.43
CA ARG A 117 8.67 -9.72 13.66
C ARG A 117 7.39 -10.12 12.93
N LEU A 118 6.36 -9.28 12.96
CA LEU A 118 5.08 -9.58 12.31
C LEU A 118 5.13 -9.44 10.78
N VAL A 119 5.94 -8.53 10.23
CA VAL A 119 6.18 -8.49 8.79
C VAL A 119 6.94 -9.74 8.33
N GLU A 120 7.94 -10.17 9.10
CA GLU A 120 8.72 -11.37 8.82
C GLU A 120 7.89 -12.66 8.90
N SER A 121 6.99 -12.74 9.90
CA SER A 121 6.04 -13.86 10.04
C SER A 121 4.86 -13.77 9.07
N ARG A 122 4.81 -12.74 8.20
CA ARG A 122 3.72 -12.46 7.25
C ARG A 122 2.36 -12.21 7.92
N CYS A 123 2.35 -11.84 9.19
CA CYS A 123 1.16 -11.40 9.91
C CYS A 123 0.79 -9.94 9.60
N VAL A 124 1.76 -9.15 9.13
CA VAL A 124 1.56 -7.78 8.63
C VAL A 124 1.98 -7.73 7.16
N GLY A 125 1.09 -7.26 6.30
CA GLY A 125 1.36 -7.14 4.87
C GLY A 125 2.36 -6.04 4.53
N PHE A 126 3.44 -6.42 3.82
CA PHE A 126 4.38 -5.49 3.20
C PHE A 126 4.74 -6.00 1.79
N ILE A 127 3.99 -5.56 0.78
CA ILE A 127 3.97 -6.20 -0.54
C ILE A 127 4.45 -5.23 -1.60
N ARG A 128 5.50 -5.58 -2.33
CA ARG A 128 5.95 -4.84 -3.52
C ARG A 128 5.00 -5.14 -4.69
N ILE A 129 4.41 -4.11 -5.28
CA ILE A 129 3.48 -4.27 -6.42
C ILE A 129 4.00 -3.68 -7.73
N SER A 130 4.99 -2.78 -7.67
CA SER A 130 5.77 -2.34 -8.83
C SER A 130 7.21 -2.06 -8.42
N GLN A 131 8.06 -1.63 -9.36
CA GLN A 131 9.45 -1.31 -9.05
C GLN A 131 9.59 -0.31 -7.90
N ALA A 132 8.72 0.71 -7.89
CA ALA A 132 8.76 1.86 -6.98
C ALA A 132 7.58 1.92 -5.99
N VAL A 133 6.61 1.00 -6.06
CA VAL A 133 5.38 1.08 -5.25
C VAL A 133 5.16 -0.19 -4.44
N TYR A 134 4.85 0.02 -3.17
CA TYR A 134 4.50 -0.99 -2.18
C TYR A 134 3.07 -0.76 -1.70
N VAL A 135 2.41 -1.85 -1.31
CA VAL A 135 1.19 -1.80 -0.51
C VAL A 135 1.54 -2.33 0.87
N VAL A 136 1.23 -1.53 1.89
CA VAL A 136 1.58 -1.80 3.28
C VAL A 136 0.31 -1.82 4.12
N GLN A 137 0.22 -2.78 5.02
CA GLN A 137 -0.90 -2.88 5.96
C GLN A 137 -0.70 -1.87 7.09
N GLY A 138 -1.79 -1.26 7.57
CA GLY A 138 -1.75 -0.33 8.69
C GLY A 138 -1.23 -0.99 9.97
N TRP A 139 -0.71 -0.17 10.87
CA TRP A 139 -0.17 -0.62 12.15
C TRP A 139 -0.87 0.14 13.29
N ASN A 140 -1.46 -0.59 14.23
CA ASN A 140 -1.99 -0.01 15.45
C ASN A 140 -0.91 -0.05 16.53
N VAL A 141 -0.29 1.10 16.78
CA VAL A 141 0.78 1.25 17.79
C VAL A 141 0.29 0.85 19.18
N LYS A 142 -0.95 1.20 19.56
CA LYS A 142 -1.49 0.92 20.90
C LYS A 142 -1.70 -0.57 21.16
N GLU A 143 -2.14 -1.31 20.14
CA GLU A 143 -2.46 -2.73 20.27
C GLU A 143 -1.28 -3.61 19.82
N ARG A 144 -0.26 -3.03 19.18
CA ARG A 144 0.85 -3.73 18.53
C ARG A 144 0.36 -4.81 17.54
N MET A 145 -0.61 -4.44 16.71
CA MET A 145 -1.23 -5.36 15.74
C MET A 145 -1.36 -4.75 14.35
N ALA A 146 -1.49 -5.63 13.35
CA ALA A 146 -1.88 -5.25 12.01
C ALA A 146 -3.31 -4.66 12.01
N ALA A 147 -3.48 -3.50 11.39
CA ALA A 147 -4.80 -2.93 11.16
C ALA A 147 -5.44 -3.55 9.89
N GLU A 148 -6.76 -3.44 9.77
CA GLU A 148 -7.47 -3.89 8.55
C GLU A 148 -7.27 -2.98 7.34
N THR A 149 -6.80 -1.74 7.58
CA THR A 149 -6.54 -0.74 6.56
C THR A 149 -5.24 -1.02 5.83
N TRP A 150 -5.17 -0.60 4.57
CA TRP A 150 -4.00 -0.74 3.72
C TRP A 150 -3.68 0.62 3.09
N TYR A 151 -2.40 0.84 2.80
CA TYR A 151 -1.89 2.10 2.26
C TYR A 151 -0.88 1.84 1.16
N HIS A 152 -0.68 2.82 0.28
CA HIS A 152 0.43 2.80 -0.66
C HIS A 152 1.65 3.50 -0.08
N MET A 153 2.83 2.97 -0.41
CA MET A 153 4.11 3.61 -0.18
C MET A 153 4.89 3.66 -1.49
N GLN A 154 5.51 4.79 -1.80
CA GLN A 154 6.36 4.97 -2.97
C GLN A 154 7.81 5.19 -2.55
N VAL A 155 8.71 4.60 -3.31
CA VAL A 155 10.16 4.79 -3.24
C VAL A 155 10.60 5.48 -4.53
N GLN A 156 11.23 6.63 -4.44
CA GLN A 156 11.79 7.36 -5.57
C GLN A 156 13.30 7.50 -5.39
N HIS A 157 14.08 7.09 -6.40
CA HIS A 157 15.53 7.27 -6.41
C HIS A 157 15.85 8.62 -7.06
N ILE A 158 16.61 9.47 -6.36
CA ILE A 158 17.05 10.79 -6.83
C ILE A 158 18.58 10.79 -6.75
N GLY A 159 19.23 10.27 -7.80
CA GLY A 159 20.67 10.00 -7.77
C GLY A 159 20.98 8.86 -6.80
N ASP A 160 21.86 9.10 -5.84
CA ASP A 160 22.21 8.14 -4.77
C ASP A 160 21.26 8.23 -3.57
N ASP A 161 20.40 9.25 -3.54
CA ASP A 161 19.44 9.46 -2.46
C ASP A 161 18.11 8.77 -2.75
N ILE A 162 17.40 8.41 -1.68
CA ILE A 162 16.07 7.80 -1.74
C ILE A 162 15.07 8.73 -1.06
N SER A 163 13.99 9.04 -1.77
CA SER A 163 12.81 9.72 -1.25
C SER A 163 11.68 8.72 -1.02
N LEU A 164 11.11 8.72 0.19
CA LEU A 164 10.02 7.85 0.58
C LEU A 164 8.75 8.67 0.81
N ALA A 165 7.62 8.16 0.34
CA ALA A 165 6.30 8.73 0.61
C ALA A 165 5.33 7.61 1.00
N CYS A 166 4.71 7.70 2.17
CA CYS A 166 3.69 6.75 2.62
C CYS A 166 2.35 7.45 2.81
N MET A 167 1.27 6.81 2.36
CA MET A 167 -0.10 7.33 2.49
C MET A 167 -0.78 6.96 3.81
N CYS A 168 -0.07 6.32 4.75
CA CYS A 168 -0.63 6.07 6.08
C CYS A 168 -0.81 7.37 6.87
N PRO A 169 -1.68 7.42 7.90
CA PRO A 169 -1.94 8.64 8.67
C PRO A 169 -0.68 9.24 9.32
N GLN A 170 0.36 8.46 9.55
CA GLN A 170 1.63 8.93 10.10
C GLN A 170 2.63 9.38 9.03
N GLY A 171 2.38 9.12 7.75
CA GLY A 171 3.36 9.34 6.69
C GLY A 171 3.50 10.79 6.21
N GLY A 172 2.54 11.67 6.52
CA GLY A 172 2.49 13.03 5.98
C GLY A 172 2.54 14.17 7.00
N PHE A 173 2.58 13.88 8.30
CA PHE A 173 2.36 14.89 9.35
C PHE A 173 3.47 15.00 10.40
N SER A 174 4.48 14.13 10.37
CA SER A 174 5.54 14.13 11.39
C SER A 174 6.93 14.31 10.79
N ASP A 175 7.80 14.97 11.55
CA ASP A 175 9.25 15.07 11.26
C ASP A 175 9.94 13.69 11.31
N LYS A 176 9.31 12.71 11.97
CA LYS A 176 9.78 11.32 12.04
C LYS A 176 9.14 10.48 10.94
N PRO A 177 9.89 9.56 10.30
CA PRO A 177 9.32 8.62 9.34
C PRO A 177 8.33 7.68 10.02
N CYS A 178 7.25 7.32 9.33
CA CYS A 178 6.35 6.28 9.82
C CYS A 178 7.05 4.91 9.83
N ILE A 179 6.47 3.97 10.59
CA ILE A 179 7.03 2.63 10.78
C ILE A 179 7.28 1.87 9.47
N HIS A 180 6.46 2.12 8.44
CA HIS A 180 6.63 1.53 7.10
C HIS A 180 7.88 2.05 6.39
N MET A 181 8.11 3.36 6.46
CA MET A 181 9.28 4.01 5.86
C MET A 181 10.56 3.67 6.63
N GLN A 182 10.48 3.56 7.95
CA GLN A 182 11.57 3.10 8.80
C GLN A 182 11.97 1.65 8.46
N TYR A 183 10.98 0.76 8.34
CA TYR A 183 11.23 -0.64 7.92
C TYR A 183 11.88 -0.73 6.55
N TYR A 184 11.40 0.03 5.56
CA TYR A 184 12.03 0.05 4.25
C TYR A 184 13.49 0.50 4.32
N THR A 185 13.75 1.60 5.05
CA THR A 185 15.09 2.18 5.18
C THR A 185 16.08 1.20 5.83
N GLU A 186 15.66 0.52 6.90
CA GLU A 186 16.49 -0.44 7.63
C GLU A 186 16.85 -1.67 6.78
N PHE A 187 15.89 -2.19 6.00
CA PHE A 187 16.04 -3.46 5.28
C PHE A 187 16.25 -3.32 3.77
N ARG A 188 16.40 -2.10 3.22
CA ARG A 188 16.57 -1.85 1.78
C ARG A 188 17.64 -2.71 1.13
N ASP A 189 18.83 -2.75 1.74
CA ASP A 189 20.02 -3.37 1.15
C ASP A 189 20.02 -4.90 1.32
N GLU A 190 19.24 -5.41 2.27
CA GLU A 190 19.11 -6.84 2.56
C GLU A 190 17.94 -7.48 1.78
N ARG A 191 16.81 -6.78 1.64
CA ARG A 191 15.53 -7.37 1.19
C ARG A 191 14.97 -6.82 -0.11
N PHE A 192 15.33 -5.60 -0.47
CA PHE A 192 14.67 -4.87 -1.57
C PHE A 192 15.60 -4.64 -2.76
N ARG A 193 16.60 -5.51 -2.94
CA ARG A 193 17.55 -5.42 -4.06
C ARG A 193 16.82 -5.46 -5.40
N GLU A 194 17.31 -4.64 -6.33
CA GLU A 194 16.67 -4.35 -7.61
C GLU A 194 16.61 -5.55 -8.57
N GLU A 195 17.41 -6.59 -8.33
CA GLU A 195 17.75 -7.63 -9.33
C GLU A 195 16.87 -8.88 -9.37
N GLU A 196 15.85 -9.01 -8.51
CA GLU A 196 14.86 -10.06 -8.77
C GLU A 196 13.76 -9.49 -9.67
N ASP A 197 13.97 -9.70 -10.98
CA ASP A 197 13.03 -9.58 -12.10
C ASP A 197 11.75 -10.38 -11.84
N LEU A 198 10.99 -10.02 -10.80
CA LEU A 198 9.58 -10.33 -10.79
C LEU A 198 9.02 -9.70 -12.05
N PRO A 199 8.30 -10.44 -12.90
CA PRO A 199 7.62 -9.85 -14.05
C PRO A 199 6.62 -8.85 -13.48
N PHE A 200 7.05 -7.59 -13.35
CA PHE A 200 6.27 -6.58 -12.68
C PHE A 200 4.96 -6.51 -13.43
N ARG A 201 3.86 -6.68 -12.71
CA ARG A 201 2.52 -6.50 -13.26
C ARG A 201 2.31 -5.00 -13.46
N GLU A 202 3.01 -4.42 -14.43
CA GLU A 202 2.77 -3.06 -14.86
C GLU A 202 1.37 -3.01 -15.45
N GLY A 203 0.46 -2.48 -14.65
CA GLY A 203 -0.95 -2.47 -14.96
C GLY A 203 -1.65 -1.33 -14.24
N LYS A 204 -2.75 -0.88 -14.83
CA LYS A 204 -3.64 0.09 -14.19
C LYS A 204 -4.29 -0.50 -12.93
N THR A 205 -4.48 -1.81 -12.87
CA THR A 205 -5.05 -2.55 -11.74
C THR A 205 -4.15 -3.74 -11.40
N ILE A 206 -3.85 -3.92 -10.12
CA ILE A 206 -3.04 -5.04 -9.60
C ILE A 206 -3.79 -5.67 -8.44
N MET A 207 -4.18 -6.93 -8.55
CA MET A 207 -4.65 -7.74 -7.42
C MET A 207 -3.43 -8.17 -6.59
N PHE A 208 -3.37 -7.74 -5.32
CA PHE A 208 -2.22 -7.97 -4.45
C PHE A 208 -2.55 -8.81 -3.22
N TRP A 209 -3.83 -8.97 -2.87
CA TRP A 209 -4.28 -9.79 -1.74
C TRP A 209 -5.58 -10.50 -2.08
N ARG A 210 -5.69 -11.75 -1.66
CA ARG A 210 -6.92 -12.53 -1.73
C ARG A 210 -6.96 -13.55 -0.60
N GLU A 211 -8.08 -13.60 0.11
CA GLU A 211 -8.27 -14.45 1.27
C GLU A 211 -9.72 -14.97 1.30
N GLN A 212 -9.91 -16.23 1.67
CA GLN A 212 -11.23 -16.80 1.88
C GLN A 212 -11.72 -16.44 3.29
N ILE A 213 -12.88 -15.80 3.40
CA ILE A 213 -13.42 -15.30 4.67
C ILE A 213 -14.69 -16.05 5.14
N GLY A 214 -15.16 -17.04 4.36
CA GLY A 214 -16.31 -17.88 4.69
C GLY A 214 -15.95 -19.36 4.83
N PHE A 215 -16.59 -20.04 5.79
CA PHE A 215 -16.41 -21.49 6.00
C PHE A 215 -17.26 -22.35 5.07
N GLU A 216 -18.49 -21.93 4.76
CA GLU A 216 -19.45 -22.74 3.97
C GLU A 216 -19.74 -22.16 2.58
N GLN A 217 -19.64 -20.85 2.41
CA GLN A 217 -19.80 -20.16 1.13
C GLN A 217 -18.42 -19.72 0.64
N GLU A 218 -18.18 -19.81 -0.67
CA GLU A 218 -16.95 -19.37 -1.34
C GLU A 218 -16.84 -17.82 -1.36
N LEU A 219 -16.88 -17.20 -0.18
CA LEU A 219 -16.73 -15.77 0.01
C LEU A 219 -15.25 -15.40 0.07
N TRP A 220 -14.85 -14.50 -0.80
CA TRP A 220 -13.49 -14.02 -0.94
C TRP A 220 -13.39 -12.54 -0.59
N LEU A 221 -12.37 -12.21 0.20
CA LEU A 221 -11.87 -10.86 0.39
C LEU A 221 -10.71 -10.63 -0.57
N THR A 222 -10.92 -9.82 -1.60
CA THR A 222 -9.91 -9.50 -2.61
C THR A 222 -9.55 -8.02 -2.54
N ARG A 223 -8.26 -7.68 -2.58
CA ARG A 223 -7.80 -6.29 -2.62
C ARG A 223 -6.97 -6.00 -3.87
N PHE A 224 -7.26 -4.83 -4.44
CA PHE A 224 -6.63 -4.33 -5.65
C PHE A 224 -5.97 -2.98 -5.38
N SER A 225 -4.79 -2.78 -5.96
CA SER A 225 -4.19 -1.47 -6.14
C SER A 225 -4.59 -0.95 -7.51
N VAL A 226 -5.33 0.15 -7.54
CA VAL A 226 -5.85 0.73 -8.79
C VAL A 226 -5.25 2.11 -9.00
N ARG A 227 -4.61 2.32 -10.14
CA ARG A 227 -4.08 3.60 -10.59
C ARG A 227 -5.20 4.47 -11.17
N GLY A 228 -5.24 5.74 -10.74
CA GLY A 228 -6.11 6.76 -11.31
C GLY A 228 -5.64 7.23 -12.70
N HIS A 229 -5.87 8.51 -13.01
CA HIS A 229 -5.50 9.10 -14.30
C HIS A 229 -4.03 9.50 -14.40
N SER A 230 -3.31 9.60 -13.28
CA SER A 230 -1.90 9.97 -13.24
C SER A 230 -1.09 8.95 -12.43
N GLU A 231 0.22 8.90 -12.69
CA GLU A 231 1.20 8.04 -12.01
C GLU A 231 1.45 8.44 -10.55
N ALA A 232 1.02 9.63 -10.13
CA ALA A 232 1.22 10.09 -8.76
C ALA A 232 0.64 9.10 -7.75
N LEU A 233 1.37 8.84 -6.67
CA LEU A 233 0.93 7.96 -5.58
C LEU A 233 -0.46 8.37 -5.06
N SER A 234 -0.67 9.67 -4.92
CA SER A 234 -1.94 10.28 -4.51
C SER A 234 -3.11 10.03 -5.45
N ASN A 235 -2.91 9.48 -6.65
CA ASN A 235 -3.96 9.06 -7.59
C ASN A 235 -4.28 7.56 -7.52
N ARG A 236 -3.48 6.76 -6.80
CA ARG A 236 -3.78 5.34 -6.54
C ARG A 236 -4.81 5.17 -5.44
N ALA A 237 -5.57 4.09 -5.48
CA ALA A 237 -6.53 3.72 -4.44
C ALA A 237 -6.49 2.21 -4.20
N ILE A 238 -6.82 1.80 -2.98
CA ILE A 238 -7.06 0.39 -2.68
C ILE A 238 -8.56 0.15 -2.86
N VAL A 239 -8.89 -0.80 -3.72
CA VAL A 239 -10.26 -1.28 -3.89
C VAL A 239 -10.36 -2.63 -3.20
N THR A 240 -11.37 -2.78 -2.35
CA THR A 240 -11.67 -4.02 -1.63
C THR A 240 -12.96 -4.59 -2.21
N TYR A 241 -12.92 -5.86 -2.55
CA TYR A 241 -14.07 -6.66 -2.97
C TYR A 241 -14.32 -7.76 -1.95
N GLU A 242 -15.59 -7.96 -1.62
CA GLU A 242 -16.07 -8.98 -0.72
C GLU A 242 -17.26 -9.68 -1.36
N GLY A 243 -17.08 -10.93 -1.81
CA GLY A 243 -18.11 -11.68 -2.54
C GLY A 243 -17.61 -12.94 -3.22
N LEU A 244 -18.39 -13.45 -4.17
CA LEU A 244 -18.12 -14.67 -4.93
C LEU A 244 -17.22 -14.39 -6.16
N ASP A 245 -16.72 -15.42 -6.85
CA ASP A 245 -15.87 -15.23 -8.04
C ASP A 245 -16.62 -14.77 -9.30
N ASP A 246 -17.94 -14.62 -9.21
CA ASP A 246 -18.81 -14.08 -10.26
C ASP A 246 -18.83 -12.54 -10.29
N GLY A 247 -18.20 -11.88 -9.31
CA GLY A 247 -18.16 -10.42 -9.18
C GLY A 247 -19.37 -9.80 -8.46
N PHE A 248 -20.35 -10.61 -8.05
CA PHE A 248 -21.48 -10.20 -7.21
C PHE A 248 -21.02 -10.08 -5.75
N GLY A 249 -21.12 -8.88 -5.18
CA GLY A 249 -20.70 -8.61 -3.81
C GLY A 249 -20.48 -7.12 -3.51
N SER A 250 -19.85 -6.84 -2.38
CA SER A 250 -19.58 -5.48 -1.91
C SER A 250 -18.26 -4.97 -2.46
N TRP A 251 -18.27 -3.76 -3.01
CA TRP A 251 -17.08 -3.08 -3.54
C TRP A 251 -16.88 -1.78 -2.77
N ARG A 252 -15.69 -1.60 -2.19
CA ARG A 252 -15.30 -0.39 -1.44
C ARG A 252 -14.00 0.17 -1.99
N CYS A 253 -13.85 1.49 -2.02
CA CYS A 253 -12.63 2.15 -2.47
C CYS A 253 -12.10 3.05 -1.36
N SER A 254 -10.81 2.97 -1.04
CA SER A 254 -10.18 3.72 0.05
C SER A 254 -10.22 5.26 -0.09
N LYS A 255 -10.76 5.78 -1.19
CA LYS A 255 -10.96 7.21 -1.42
C LYS A 255 -12.42 7.65 -1.29
N ASP A 256 -13.32 6.72 -0.95
CA ASP A 256 -14.72 6.94 -0.55
C ASP A 256 -15.45 8.07 -1.29
N LYS A 257 -15.38 8.03 -2.63
CA LYS A 257 -16.28 8.82 -3.49
C LYS A 257 -17.27 7.85 -4.11
N SER A 258 -18.56 8.13 -3.94
CA SER A 258 -19.69 7.33 -4.47
C SER A 258 -19.59 7.03 -5.97
N ALA A 259 -18.79 7.79 -6.72
CA ALA A 259 -18.47 7.57 -8.13
C ALA A 259 -16.96 7.59 -8.41
N CYS A 260 -16.14 6.85 -7.64
CA CYS A 260 -14.72 6.75 -7.96
C CYS A 260 -14.46 5.84 -9.18
N SER A 261 -13.59 6.28 -10.10
CA SER A 261 -13.24 5.52 -11.32
C SER A 261 -12.42 4.25 -11.04
N HIS A 262 -11.98 4.06 -9.79
CA HIS A 262 -11.19 2.90 -9.37
C HIS A 262 -12.02 1.61 -9.31
N ILE A 263 -13.27 1.66 -8.85
CA ILE A 263 -14.13 0.47 -8.71
C ILE A 263 -14.44 -0.16 -10.09
N PRO A 264 -14.90 0.58 -11.11
CA PRO A 264 -15.11 0.01 -12.45
C PRO A 264 -13.83 -0.60 -13.04
N ALA A 265 -12.67 0.03 -12.82
CA ALA A 265 -11.39 -0.50 -13.29
C ALA A 265 -10.99 -1.80 -12.55
N ALA A 266 -11.30 -1.92 -11.26
CA ALA A 266 -11.11 -3.15 -10.51
C ALA A 266 -12.07 -4.26 -10.96
N ARG A 267 -13.36 -3.95 -11.16
CA ARG A 267 -14.37 -4.89 -11.68
C ARG A 267 -14.00 -5.43 -13.05
N LYS A 268 -13.59 -4.56 -13.98
CA LYS A 268 -13.14 -4.98 -15.32
C LYS A 268 -11.96 -5.94 -15.23
N PHE A 269 -10.98 -5.63 -14.39
CA PHE A 269 -9.81 -6.49 -14.17
C PHE A 269 -10.20 -7.82 -13.51
N PHE A 270 -11.12 -7.81 -12.54
CA PHE A 270 -11.61 -9.02 -11.88
C PHE A 270 -12.34 -9.94 -12.88
N GLY A 271 -13.20 -9.37 -13.73
CA GLY A 271 -13.88 -10.09 -14.81
C GLY A 271 -12.92 -10.69 -15.84
N GLN A 272 -11.77 -10.06 -16.10
CA GLN A 272 -10.73 -10.63 -16.95
C GLN A 272 -10.03 -11.85 -16.33
N ILE A 273 -9.96 -11.93 -15.01
CA ILE A 273 -9.30 -13.05 -14.30
C ILE A 273 -10.27 -14.20 -14.05
N PHE A 274 -11.51 -13.90 -13.63
CA PHE A 274 -12.48 -14.90 -13.16
C PHE A 274 -13.69 -15.06 -14.06
N GLY A 275 -13.97 -14.09 -14.93
CA GLY A 275 -15.04 -14.22 -15.91
C GLY A 275 -14.71 -15.30 -16.93
N ARG A 276 -15.71 -16.11 -17.27
CA ARG A 276 -15.66 -16.90 -18.52
C ARG A 276 -15.68 -15.91 -19.67
N GLU A 277 -14.75 -16.02 -20.61
CA GLU A 277 -14.84 -15.38 -21.92
C GLU A 277 -16.19 -15.77 -22.56
N GLY A 278 -17.19 -14.92 -22.41
CA GLY A 278 -18.55 -15.18 -22.83
C GLY A 278 -19.38 -13.92 -22.68
N ASP A 279 -19.26 -13.04 -23.68
CA ASP A 279 -20.22 -12.01 -24.05
C ASP A 279 -20.81 -11.18 -22.91
N ILE A 280 -19.98 -10.37 -22.25
CA ILE A 280 -20.51 -9.17 -21.59
C ILE A 280 -20.80 -8.17 -22.71
N ASP A 281 -21.97 -8.30 -23.33
CA ASP A 281 -22.54 -7.28 -24.20
C ASP A 281 -22.59 -5.99 -23.36
N GLU A 282 -21.82 -4.97 -23.76
CA GLU A 282 -21.73 -3.66 -23.10
C GLU A 282 -23.06 -2.91 -23.23
N THR A 283 -24.15 -3.49 -22.74
CA THR A 283 -25.41 -2.77 -22.58
C THR A 283 -25.23 -1.83 -21.38
N PRO A 284 -25.15 -0.51 -21.60
CA PRO A 284 -25.04 0.42 -20.50
C PRO A 284 -26.29 0.24 -19.63
N VAL A 285 -26.10 -0.06 -18.36
CA VAL A 285 -27.17 -0.01 -17.37
C VAL A 285 -27.60 1.46 -17.27
N THR A 286 -28.57 1.84 -18.09
CA THR A 286 -29.29 3.09 -17.94
C THR A 286 -29.96 3.02 -16.58
N VAL A 287 -29.41 3.78 -15.63
CA VAL A 287 -30.09 4.08 -14.38
C VAL A 287 -31.34 4.86 -14.77
N ASN A 288 -32.46 4.15 -14.89
CA ASN A 288 -33.77 4.75 -15.04
C ASN A 288 -34.05 5.52 -13.75
N ASN A 289 -33.72 6.81 -13.74
CA ASN A 289 -34.35 7.76 -12.84
C ASN A 289 -35.81 7.82 -13.26
N GLY A 290 -36.63 6.97 -12.64
CA GLY A 290 -38.07 6.95 -12.87
C GLY A 290 -38.66 8.34 -12.64
N PRO A 291 -39.69 8.72 -13.42
CA PRO A 291 -40.37 9.99 -13.22
C PRO A 291 -40.98 10.01 -11.81
N THR A 292 -40.65 11.04 -11.04
CA THR A 292 -41.45 11.45 -9.88
C THR A 292 -42.80 11.90 -10.40
N GLU A 293 -43.78 10.99 -10.40
CA GLU A 293 -45.18 11.35 -10.61
C GLU A 293 -45.60 12.21 -9.41
N ALA A 294 -45.71 13.51 -9.67
CA ALA A 294 -46.45 14.43 -8.82
C ALA A 294 -47.93 14.16 -9.07
N GLU A 295 -48.59 13.46 -8.15
CA GLU A 295 -50.04 13.40 -8.10
C GLU A 295 -50.56 14.75 -7.62
N GLU A 296 -50.99 15.56 -8.59
CA GLU A 296 -51.80 16.77 -8.42
C GLU A 296 -53.27 16.33 -8.48
N GLU A 297 -53.88 16.01 -7.33
CA GLU A 297 -55.34 15.83 -7.23
C GLU A 297 -56.01 17.13 -6.79
N ASP A 298 -56.49 17.85 -7.80
CA ASP A 298 -57.46 18.93 -7.74
C ASP A 298 -58.85 18.32 -7.39
N TYR A 299 -59.39 18.58 -6.18
CA TYR A 299 -60.78 18.27 -5.85
C TYR A 299 -61.60 19.54 -5.65
N VAL A 300 -62.27 19.95 -6.73
CA VAL A 300 -63.26 21.02 -6.77
C VAL A 300 -64.65 20.46 -6.46
N GLY A 301 -65.19 20.88 -5.31
CA GLY A 301 -66.57 21.37 -5.09
C GLY A 301 -67.79 20.50 -5.45
N LYS A 302 -68.62 20.24 -4.43
CA LYS A 302 -70.08 20.53 -4.43
C LYS A 302 -70.60 20.69 -3.00
#